data_AF-A0A8D8VJG1-F1
#
_entry.id   AF-A0A8D8VJG1-F1
#
_cell.length_a   1.000
_cell.length_b   1.000
_cell.length_c   1.000
_cell.angle_alpha   90.00
_cell.angle_beta   90.00
_cell.angle_gamma   90.00
#
_symmetry.space_group_name_H-M   'P 1'
#
loop_
_entity.id
_entity.type
_entity.pdbx_description
1 polymer ?
#
loop_
_entity_poly.entity_id
_entity_poly.type
_entity_poly.pdbx_seq_one_letter_code
_entity_poly.pdbx_strand_id
1 'polypeptide(L)'
;MSFYNVSLFSLLLVLCWVLETTPVIVNNDPEPFLAHPRYLTFDELTQFLKATAQQYPSKVKLHSIGKSVNNKDLWALEISRNISQGRDLLKPMFKYVANIHGDEVVGYELMNYLIEYLVLNDGTDERVTQLLSETDIFIMPTLNPDGYIASQEGNCNSLPKFVGRTNYHGVDLNRNFPDQFETTSRSGASVQNIEPETLAMMSFIKNNPFVLSGNLHGGAIVASYPFDDSNITS
;
A
#
# COMPACT_ATOMS: atom_id res chain seq x y z
N MET A 1 -65.26 16.00 0.77
CA MET A 1 -64.00 16.28 1.48
C MET A 1 -63.04 15.13 1.23
N SER A 2 -61.79 15.46 0.89
CA SER A 2 -60.61 14.58 0.78
C SER A 2 -60.51 13.70 -0.48
N PHE A 3 -59.83 14.16 -1.54
CA PHE A 3 -58.37 14.23 -1.78
C PHE A 3 -57.74 12.86 -2.14
N TYR A 4 -57.71 12.55 -3.44
CA TYR A 4 -56.71 11.67 -4.02
C TYR A 4 -55.51 12.53 -4.43
N ASN A 5 -54.47 12.54 -3.60
CA ASN A 5 -53.16 13.09 -3.93
C ASN A 5 -52.19 11.91 -3.95
N VAL A 6 -52.16 11.19 -5.08
CA VAL A 6 -51.14 10.16 -5.31
C VAL A 6 -49.86 10.89 -5.66
N SER A 7 -49.00 10.97 -4.65
CA SER A 7 -47.74 11.70 -4.67
C SER A 7 -46.80 11.23 -5.79
N LEU A 8 -46.34 12.20 -6.60
CA LEU A 8 -45.27 12.09 -7.59
C LEU A 8 -43.95 11.50 -7.03
N PHE A 9 -43.82 11.37 -5.70
CA PHE A 9 -42.65 10.76 -5.04
C PHE A 9 -42.49 9.26 -5.28
N SER A 10 -43.55 8.55 -5.64
CA SER A 10 -43.51 7.09 -5.77
C SER A 10 -42.87 6.62 -7.08
N LEU A 11 -42.73 7.51 -8.08
CA LEU A 11 -42.14 7.18 -9.38
C LEU A 11 -40.62 7.40 -9.44
N LEU A 12 -40.06 8.24 -8.55
CA LEU A 12 -38.62 8.56 -8.51
C LEU A 12 -37.78 7.50 -7.80
N LEU A 13 -38.39 6.68 -6.93
CA LEU A 13 -37.69 5.62 -6.19
C LEU A 13 -37.51 4.32 -6.99
N VAL A 14 -38.26 4.13 -8.08
CA VAL A 14 -38.16 2.94 -8.94
C VAL A 14 -37.09 3.11 -10.03
N LEU A 15 -36.72 4.35 -10.37
CA LEU A 15 -35.62 4.65 -11.30
C LEU A 15 -34.22 4.52 -10.67
N CYS A 16 -34.12 4.42 -9.34
CA CYS A 16 -32.83 4.31 -8.65
C CYS A 16 -32.38 2.86 -8.36
N TRP A 17 -33.15 1.86 -8.80
CA TRP A 17 -32.84 0.43 -8.61
C TRP A 17 -32.32 -0.27 -9.87
N VAL A 18 -32.06 0.49 -10.93
CA VAL A 18 -31.28 0.02 -12.09
C VAL A 18 -30.04 0.92 -12.21
N LEU A 19 -29.31 1.07 -11.11
CA LEU A 19 -27.86 1.27 -11.25
C LEU A 19 -27.34 -0.07 -11.77
N GLU A 20 -27.00 -0.08 -13.06
CA GLU A 20 -26.28 -1.15 -13.71
C GLU A 20 -25.17 -1.63 -12.77
N THR A 21 -25.34 -2.82 -12.19
CA THR A 21 -24.18 -3.60 -11.79
C THR A 21 -23.52 -3.97 -13.10
N THR A 22 -22.61 -3.12 -13.58
CA THR A 22 -21.67 -3.54 -14.61
C THR A 22 -21.02 -4.81 -14.05
N PRO A 23 -21.21 -5.98 -14.68
CA PRO A 23 -20.49 -7.15 -14.23
C PRO A 23 -19.01 -6.77 -14.27
N VAL A 24 -18.30 -7.02 -13.16
CA VAL A 24 -16.84 -6.95 -13.19
C VAL A 24 -16.44 -8.00 -14.22
N ILE A 25 -16.08 -7.55 -15.43
CA ILE A 25 -15.51 -8.42 -16.44
C ILE A 25 -14.13 -8.75 -15.90
N VAL A 26 -14.02 -9.89 -15.24
CA VAL A 26 -12.73 -10.49 -14.95
C VAL A 26 -12.21 -10.95 -16.31
N ASN A 27 -11.22 -10.23 -16.85
CA ASN A 27 -10.47 -10.73 -17.99
C ASN A 27 -9.85 -12.07 -17.56
N ASN A 28 -10.29 -13.16 -18.19
CA ASN A 28 -9.77 -14.51 -17.93
C ASN A 28 -8.45 -14.76 -18.67
N ASP A 29 -7.78 -13.71 -19.14
CA ASP A 29 -6.46 -13.83 -19.73
C ASP A 29 -5.49 -14.30 -18.64
N PRO A 30 -4.67 -15.33 -18.91
CA PRO A 30 -3.75 -15.85 -17.91
C PRO A 30 -2.73 -14.77 -17.56
N GLU A 31 -2.76 -14.28 -16.32
CA GLU A 31 -1.78 -13.35 -15.78
C GLU A 31 -0.42 -14.05 -15.69
N PRO A 32 0.58 -13.69 -16.52
CA PRO A 32 1.81 -14.47 -16.64
C PRO A 32 2.61 -14.57 -15.34
N PHE A 33 2.51 -13.56 -14.49
CA PHE A 33 3.18 -13.48 -13.20
C PHE A 33 2.63 -14.46 -12.15
N LEU A 34 1.44 -15.02 -12.37
CA LEU A 34 0.88 -16.08 -11.51
C LEU A 34 1.34 -17.49 -11.91
N ALA A 35 2.05 -17.66 -13.03
CA ALA A 35 2.41 -18.98 -13.55
C ALA A 35 3.42 -19.74 -12.67
N HIS A 36 4.30 -19.01 -11.96
CA HIS A 36 5.35 -19.59 -11.11
C HIS A 36 5.44 -18.82 -9.79
N PRO A 37 4.47 -18.98 -8.87
CA PRO A 37 4.40 -18.20 -7.65
C PRO A 37 5.57 -18.54 -6.73
N ARG A 38 6.27 -17.52 -6.25
CA ARG A 38 7.34 -17.62 -5.26
C ARG A 38 7.57 -16.26 -4.61
N TYR A 39 8.09 -16.24 -3.39
CA TYR A 39 8.55 -14.99 -2.79
C TYR A 39 9.88 -14.56 -3.41
N LEU A 40 9.95 -13.32 -3.87
CA LEU A 40 11.21 -12.71 -4.33
C LEU A 40 12.12 -12.41 -3.14
N THR A 41 13.40 -12.77 -3.21
CA THR A 41 14.40 -12.23 -2.28
C THR A 41 14.48 -10.70 -2.41
N PHE A 42 15.02 -9.99 -1.40
CA PHE A 42 15.12 -8.53 -1.47
C PHE A 42 15.95 -8.02 -2.66
N ASP A 43 17.00 -8.76 -3.04
CA ASP A 43 17.83 -8.40 -4.19
C ASP A 43 17.07 -8.63 -5.51
N GLU A 44 16.29 -9.71 -5.61
CA GLU A 44 15.41 -9.96 -6.75
C GLU A 44 14.29 -8.92 -6.84
N LEU A 45 13.66 -8.55 -5.72
CA LEU A 45 12.70 -7.45 -5.66
C LEU A 45 13.33 -6.16 -6.18
N THR A 46 14.52 -5.82 -5.71
CA THR A 46 15.22 -4.61 -6.15
C THR A 46 15.48 -4.63 -7.65
N GLN A 47 15.86 -5.78 -8.21
CA GLN A 47 16.06 -5.94 -9.65
C GLN A 47 14.75 -5.83 -10.42
N PHE A 48 13.69 -6.48 -9.94
CA PHE A 48 12.34 -6.41 -10.49
C PHE A 48 11.86 -4.95 -10.57
N LEU A 49 11.87 -4.21 -9.45
CA LEU A 49 11.39 -2.82 -9.42
C LEU A 49 12.19 -1.90 -10.36
N LYS A 50 13.52 -2.08 -10.43
CA LYS A 50 14.38 -1.34 -11.35
C LYS A 50 14.08 -1.68 -12.81
N ALA A 51 13.91 -2.96 -13.12
CA ALA A 51 13.57 -3.42 -14.46
C ALA A 51 12.20 -2.89 -14.91
N THR A 52 11.19 -2.93 -14.04
CA THR A 52 9.85 -2.39 -14.32
C THR A 52 9.90 -0.90 -14.63
N ALA A 53 10.64 -0.11 -13.83
CA ALA A 53 10.82 1.32 -14.11
C ALA A 53 11.57 1.60 -15.43
N GLN A 54 12.54 0.75 -15.79
CA GLN A 54 13.26 0.87 -17.07
C GLN A 54 12.41 0.47 -18.27
N GLN A 55 11.55 -0.53 -18.11
CA GLN A 55 10.68 -1.06 -19.18
C GLN A 55 9.50 -0.13 -19.46
N TYR A 56 8.96 0.54 -18.43
CA TYR A 56 7.79 1.42 -18.54
C TYR A 56 8.08 2.87 -18.11
N PRO A 57 9.09 3.56 -18.69
CA PRO A 57 9.59 4.84 -18.18
C PRO A 57 8.61 6.02 -18.32
N SER A 58 7.58 5.90 -19.16
CA SER A 58 6.50 6.91 -19.27
C SER A 58 5.41 6.75 -18.21
N LYS A 59 5.37 5.60 -17.51
CA LYS A 59 4.30 5.22 -16.57
C LYS A 59 4.80 4.90 -15.17
N VAL A 60 6.09 4.59 -15.02
CA VAL A 60 6.66 4.06 -13.78
C VAL A 60 7.90 4.85 -13.39
N LYS A 61 8.00 5.20 -12.11
CA LYS A 61 9.19 5.80 -11.51
C LYS A 61 9.51 5.15 -10.18
N LEU A 62 10.76 4.70 -10.04
CA LEU A 62 11.24 4.11 -8.80
C LEU A 62 11.86 5.18 -7.90
N HIS A 63 11.42 5.20 -6.65
CA HIS A 63 11.94 6.07 -5.60
C HIS A 63 12.57 5.24 -4.49
N SER A 64 13.70 5.71 -3.96
CA SER A 64 14.18 5.28 -2.64
C SER A 64 13.78 6.36 -1.64
N ILE A 65 12.90 6.02 -0.69
CA ILE A 65 12.40 6.98 0.31
C ILE A 65 13.34 7.12 1.51
N GLY A 66 14.36 6.26 1.58
CA GLY A 66 15.28 6.15 2.69
C GLY A 66 16.03 4.82 2.67
N LYS A 67 16.69 4.50 3.77
CA LYS A 67 17.45 3.27 3.96
C LYS A 67 16.99 2.56 5.23
N SER A 68 17.02 1.23 5.23
CA SER A 68 16.91 0.42 6.44
C SER A 68 18.14 0.57 7.32
N VAL A 69 18.09 0.00 8.53
CA VAL A 69 19.25 -0.05 9.43
C VAL A 69 20.48 -0.69 8.77
N ASN A 70 20.31 -1.79 8.02
CA ASN A 70 21.40 -2.41 7.25
C ASN A 70 21.60 -1.83 5.85
N ASN A 71 21.22 -0.56 5.65
CA ASN A 71 21.47 0.20 4.43
C ASN A 71 20.82 -0.38 3.16
N LYS A 72 19.70 -1.10 3.29
CA LYS A 72 18.86 -1.51 2.16
C LYS A 72 17.95 -0.36 1.75
N ASP A 73 17.76 -0.17 0.45
CA ASP A 73 16.83 0.85 -0.04
C ASP A 73 15.39 0.56 0.35
N LEU A 74 14.67 1.60 0.78
CA LEU A 74 13.23 1.53 1.02
C LEU A 74 12.53 1.96 -0.27
N TRP A 75 12.23 0.98 -1.11
CA TRP A 75 11.68 1.21 -2.45
C TRP A 75 10.19 1.54 -2.44
N ALA A 76 9.82 2.62 -3.11
CA ALA A 76 8.44 2.93 -3.48
C ALA A 76 8.36 3.11 -5.00
N LEU A 77 7.49 2.33 -5.65
CA LEU A 77 7.24 2.42 -7.08
C LEU A 77 6.02 3.32 -7.32
N GLU A 78 6.23 4.44 -7.99
CA GLU A 78 5.16 5.31 -8.49
C GLU A 78 4.69 4.80 -9.84
N ILE A 79 3.38 4.56 -9.99
CA ILE A 79 2.71 4.12 -11.21
C ILE A 79 1.58 5.11 -11.50
N SER A 80 1.68 5.79 -12.63
CA SER A 80 0.73 6.82 -13.07
C SER A 80 0.88 7.07 -14.56
N ARG A 81 -0.16 7.52 -15.26
CA ARG A 81 0.02 8.00 -16.64
C ARG A 81 0.67 9.38 -16.64
N ASN A 82 1.59 9.57 -17.59
CA ASN A 82 2.30 10.83 -17.87
C ASN A 82 3.31 11.28 -16.81
N ILE A 83 3.93 10.35 -16.06
CA ILE A 83 4.95 10.67 -15.05
C ILE A 83 6.06 11.59 -15.62
N SER A 84 6.45 11.40 -16.88
CA SER A 84 7.51 12.19 -17.53
C SER A 84 7.16 13.67 -17.73
N GLN A 85 5.86 14.04 -17.68
CA GLN A 85 5.39 15.41 -17.83
C GLN A 85 5.20 16.13 -16.48
N GLY A 86 5.43 15.42 -15.38
CA GLY A 86 5.12 15.89 -14.03
C GLY A 86 3.70 15.50 -13.61
N ARG A 87 3.41 15.74 -12.33
CA ARG A 87 2.11 15.39 -11.73
C ARG A 87 1.02 16.36 -12.15
N ASP A 88 -0.12 15.81 -12.57
CA ASP A 88 -1.33 16.56 -12.88
C ASP A 88 -1.91 17.25 -11.63
N LEU A 89 -2.41 18.47 -11.81
CA LEU A 89 -3.05 19.21 -10.73
C LEU A 89 -4.30 18.46 -10.25
N LEU A 90 -4.47 18.38 -8.92
CA LEU A 90 -5.58 17.68 -8.23
C LEU A 90 -5.65 16.15 -8.41
N LYS A 91 -4.70 15.53 -9.13
CA LYS A 91 -4.67 14.06 -9.25
C LYS A 91 -4.35 13.40 -7.89
N PRO A 92 -5.28 12.67 -7.24
CA PRO A 92 -5.06 12.12 -5.91
C PRO A 92 -3.85 11.19 -5.85
N MET A 93 -3.09 11.27 -4.76
CA MET A 93 -2.02 10.31 -4.47
C MET A 93 -2.56 9.24 -3.52
N PHE A 94 -2.40 7.99 -3.91
CA PHE A 94 -2.74 6.82 -3.11
C PHE A 94 -1.48 6.00 -2.84
N LYS A 95 -1.37 5.37 -1.66
CA LYS A 95 -0.29 4.41 -1.41
C LYS A 95 -0.73 3.11 -0.75
N TYR A 96 -0.10 2.02 -1.17
CA TYR A 96 -0.01 0.79 -0.39
C TYR A 96 1.38 0.60 0.18
N VAL A 97 1.45 0.18 1.44
CA VAL A 97 2.67 -0.25 2.11
C VAL A 97 2.42 -1.66 2.64
N ALA A 98 3.31 -2.60 2.34
CA ALA A 98 3.24 -3.95 2.90
C ALA A 98 4.47 -4.25 3.75
N ASN A 99 4.39 -5.36 4.49
CA ASN A 99 5.55 -5.99 5.11
C ASN A 99 6.35 -5.02 6.02
N ILE A 100 5.62 -4.21 6.80
CA ILE A 100 6.18 -3.46 7.94
C ILE A 100 6.66 -4.41 9.04
N HIS A 101 5.95 -5.54 9.20
CA HIS A 101 6.49 -6.72 9.86
C HIS A 101 7.06 -7.64 8.79
N GLY A 102 8.36 -7.93 8.87
CA GLY A 102 9.08 -8.63 7.81
C GLY A 102 8.65 -10.08 7.61
N ASP A 103 8.07 -10.71 8.63
CA ASP A 103 7.56 -12.09 8.60
C ASP A 103 6.09 -12.20 8.11
N GLU A 104 5.44 -11.07 7.84
CA GLU A 104 4.08 -11.00 7.28
C GLU A 104 4.15 -10.79 5.75
N VAL A 105 4.35 -11.88 5.01
CA VAL A 105 4.85 -11.84 3.62
C VAL A 105 3.79 -11.90 2.51
N VAL A 106 2.52 -12.21 2.81
CA VAL A 106 1.49 -12.27 1.76
C VAL A 106 1.26 -10.90 1.12
N GLY A 107 1.20 -9.84 1.93
CA GLY A 107 1.09 -8.47 1.43
C GLY A 107 2.27 -8.06 0.55
N TYR A 108 3.49 -8.53 0.88
CA TYR A 108 4.70 -8.28 0.09
C TYR A 108 4.54 -8.75 -1.36
N GLU A 109 4.10 -9.99 -1.54
CA GLU A 109 3.97 -10.57 -2.88
C GLU A 109 2.75 -10.05 -3.63
N LEU A 110 1.64 -9.78 -2.93
CA LEU A 110 0.48 -9.12 -3.54
C LEU A 110 0.82 -7.74 -4.09
N MET A 111 1.75 -7.00 -3.46
CA MET A 111 2.23 -5.74 -4.01
C MET A 111 3.05 -5.93 -5.28
N ASN A 112 3.86 -7.00 -5.38
CA ASN A 112 4.59 -7.33 -6.60
C ASN A 112 3.61 -7.66 -7.75
N TYR A 113 2.61 -8.50 -7.50
CA TYR A 113 1.57 -8.81 -8.47
C TYR A 113 0.74 -7.58 -8.85
N LEU A 114 0.41 -6.71 -7.90
CA LEU A 114 -0.32 -5.48 -8.22
C LEU A 114 0.49 -4.56 -9.13
N ILE A 115 1.81 -4.47 -8.93
CA ILE A 115 2.71 -3.72 -9.83
C ILE A 115 2.62 -4.28 -11.25
N GLU A 116 2.80 -5.60 -11.42
CA GLU A 116 2.74 -6.25 -12.73
C GLU A 116 1.37 -6.11 -13.38
N TYR A 117 0.30 -6.33 -12.61
CA TYR A 117 -1.08 -6.18 -13.06
C TYR A 117 -1.34 -4.78 -13.60
N LEU A 118 -0.96 -3.73 -12.86
CA LEU A 118 -1.21 -2.35 -13.28
C LEU A 118 -0.43 -1.98 -14.55
N VAL A 119 0.84 -2.38 -14.68
CA VAL A 119 1.63 -2.01 -15.86
C VAL A 119 1.27 -2.80 -17.11
N LEU A 120 0.91 -4.08 -16.97
CA LEU A 120 0.53 -4.95 -18.08
C LEU A 120 -0.87 -4.64 -18.61
N ASN A 121 -1.79 -4.24 -17.72
CA ASN A 121 -3.18 -4.02 -18.10
C ASN A 121 -3.52 -2.56 -18.45
N ASP A 122 -2.59 -1.61 -18.29
CA ASP A 122 -2.80 -0.23 -18.74
C ASP A 122 -2.81 -0.12 -20.28
N GLY A 123 -3.98 0.22 -20.83
CA GLY A 123 -4.27 0.28 -22.26
C GLY A 123 -5.06 -0.93 -22.78
N THR A 124 -5.24 -1.97 -21.98
CA THR A 124 -6.04 -3.17 -22.34
C THR A 124 -7.27 -3.32 -21.45
N ASP A 125 -7.12 -3.12 -20.14
CA ASP A 125 -8.22 -3.07 -19.18
C ASP A 125 -8.62 -1.61 -18.94
N GLU A 126 -9.87 -1.27 -19.28
CA GLU A 126 -10.37 0.11 -19.18
C GLU A 126 -10.38 0.61 -17.73
N ARG A 127 -10.67 -0.26 -16.76
CA ARG A 127 -10.69 0.10 -15.33
C ARG A 127 -9.29 0.40 -14.82
N VAL A 128 -8.29 -0.42 -15.18
CA VAL A 128 -6.88 -0.14 -14.85
C VAL A 128 -6.41 1.15 -15.51
N THR A 129 -6.75 1.31 -16.78
CA THR A 129 -6.38 2.49 -17.57
C THR A 129 -6.96 3.77 -16.97
N GLN A 130 -8.24 3.74 -16.58
CA GLN A 130 -8.89 4.87 -15.93
C GLN A 130 -8.27 5.16 -14.56
N LEU A 131 -8.04 4.11 -13.75
CA LEU A 131 -7.42 4.23 -12.44
C LEU A 131 -6.05 4.95 -12.50
N LEU A 132 -5.17 4.56 -13.44
CA LEU A 132 -3.86 5.20 -13.61
C LEU A 132 -3.92 6.57 -14.30
N SER A 133 -4.99 6.86 -15.04
CA SER A 133 -5.24 8.19 -15.59
C SER A 133 -5.64 9.18 -14.50
N GLU A 134 -6.41 8.73 -13.51
CA GLU A 134 -7.02 9.59 -12.48
C GLU A 134 -6.30 9.56 -11.13
N THR A 135 -5.40 8.60 -10.88
CA THR A 135 -4.72 8.44 -9.57
C THR A 135 -3.22 8.22 -9.74
N ASP A 136 -2.41 8.87 -8.90
CA ASP A 136 -0.99 8.54 -8.74
C ASP A 136 -0.86 7.45 -7.66
N ILE A 137 -0.47 6.23 -8.07
CA ILE A 137 -0.40 5.08 -7.18
C ILE A 137 1.05 4.83 -6.76
N PHE A 138 1.30 4.78 -5.45
CA PHE A 138 2.59 4.42 -4.89
C PHE A 138 2.52 3.05 -4.22
N ILE A 139 3.38 2.13 -4.61
CA ILE A 139 3.42 0.77 -4.05
C ILE A 139 4.79 0.55 -3.41
N MET A 140 4.78 0.22 -2.12
CA MET A 140 5.95 -0.19 -1.36
C MET A 140 5.77 -1.65 -0.90
N PRO A 141 6.43 -2.61 -1.56
CA PRO A 141 6.32 -4.03 -1.21
C PRO A 141 6.85 -4.36 0.19
N THR A 142 7.87 -3.64 0.66
CA THR A 142 8.39 -3.79 2.03
C THR A 142 8.86 -2.47 2.61
N LEU A 143 8.42 -2.19 3.85
CA LEU A 143 9.01 -1.15 4.70
C LEU A 143 10.11 -1.72 5.61
N ASN A 144 10.16 -3.04 5.81
CA ASN A 144 11.11 -3.71 6.70
C ASN A 144 11.92 -4.78 5.95
N PRO A 145 12.82 -4.39 5.03
CA PRO A 145 13.61 -5.35 4.26
C PRO A 145 14.56 -6.16 5.15
N ASP A 146 15.04 -5.58 6.26
CA ASP A 146 15.93 -6.27 7.19
C ASP A 146 15.21 -7.40 7.95
N GLY A 147 13.99 -7.13 8.43
CA GLY A 147 13.12 -8.15 9.02
C GLY A 147 12.72 -9.22 8.01
N TYR A 148 12.38 -8.83 6.77
CA TYR A 148 12.06 -9.77 5.71
C TYR A 148 13.21 -10.75 5.43
N ILE A 149 14.44 -10.25 5.31
CA ILE A 149 15.65 -11.07 5.12
C ILE A 149 15.91 -12.01 6.31
N ALA A 150 15.58 -11.58 7.53
CA ALA A 150 15.73 -12.39 8.74
C ALA A 150 14.57 -13.39 8.96
N SER A 151 13.51 -13.32 8.15
CA SER A 151 12.34 -14.20 8.23
C SER A 151 12.59 -15.54 7.54
N GLN A 152 11.72 -16.51 7.80
CA GLN A 152 11.81 -17.84 7.21
C GLN A 152 10.46 -18.24 6.60
N GLU A 153 10.46 -18.50 5.29
CA GLU A 153 9.30 -19.01 4.56
C GLU A 153 8.78 -20.32 5.18
N GLY A 154 7.45 -20.48 5.19
CA GLY A 154 6.77 -21.66 5.73
C GLY A 154 6.38 -21.53 7.21
N ASN A 155 6.86 -20.52 7.93
CA ASN A 155 6.46 -20.27 9.31
C ASN A 155 5.20 -19.39 9.36
N CYS A 156 4.10 -19.94 9.90
CA CYS A 156 2.87 -19.17 10.11
C CYS A 156 2.92 -18.25 11.34
N ASN A 157 3.85 -18.50 12.26
CA ASN A 157 4.07 -17.69 13.46
C ASN A 157 5.47 -17.07 13.39
N SER A 158 5.65 -15.91 14.03
CA SER A 158 6.96 -15.30 14.19
C SER A 158 7.96 -16.25 14.85
N LEU A 159 9.22 -16.15 14.45
CA LEU A 159 10.32 -16.88 15.09
C LEU A 159 10.47 -16.46 16.56
N PRO A 160 11.16 -17.28 17.41
CA PRO A 160 11.41 -16.92 18.79
C PRO A 160 12.00 -15.51 18.93
N LYS A 161 11.50 -14.74 19.91
CA LYS A 161 11.84 -13.31 20.12
C LYS A 161 11.40 -12.39 18.98
N PHE A 162 10.42 -12.79 18.16
CA PHE A 162 9.90 -12.01 17.05
C PHE A 162 10.95 -11.64 15.99
N VAL A 163 11.97 -12.51 15.82
CA VAL A 163 12.93 -12.37 14.73
C VAL A 163 12.18 -12.43 13.39
N GLY A 164 12.47 -11.46 12.53
CA GLY A 164 11.79 -11.28 11.24
C GLY A 164 10.63 -10.30 11.29
N ARG A 165 9.86 -10.27 12.38
CA ARG A 165 8.79 -9.29 12.60
C ARG A 165 9.35 -7.88 12.74
N THR A 166 10.28 -7.71 13.66
CA THR A 166 10.91 -6.43 13.98
C THR A 166 11.94 -6.04 12.92
N ASN A 167 12.40 -4.78 12.93
CA ASN A 167 13.56 -4.40 12.10
C ASN A 167 14.87 -5.00 12.66
N TYR A 168 16.02 -4.64 12.06
CA TYR A 168 17.31 -5.18 12.47
C TYR A 168 17.68 -4.92 13.93
N HIS A 169 17.27 -3.78 14.50
CA HIS A 169 17.52 -3.44 15.90
C HIS A 169 16.57 -4.15 16.88
N GLY A 170 15.62 -4.96 16.40
CA GLY A 170 14.64 -5.61 17.25
C GLY A 170 13.45 -4.71 17.63
N VAL A 171 13.22 -3.62 16.89
CA VAL A 171 12.11 -2.69 17.14
C VAL A 171 10.91 -3.03 16.26
N ASP A 172 9.71 -3.07 16.87
CA ASP A 172 8.44 -3.17 16.13
C ASP A 172 8.12 -1.81 15.51
N LEU A 173 8.26 -1.71 14.18
CA LEU A 173 8.04 -0.47 13.43
C LEU A 173 6.59 0.04 13.56
N ASN A 174 5.62 -0.85 13.77
CA ASN A 174 4.21 -0.49 13.95
C ASN A 174 3.89 0.02 15.37
N ARG A 175 4.90 0.13 16.23
CA ARG A 175 4.85 0.84 17.53
C ARG A 175 5.83 2.00 17.61
N ASN A 176 6.51 2.31 16.50
CA ASN A 176 7.57 3.31 16.46
C ASN A 176 7.13 4.65 15.83
N PHE A 177 5.94 4.71 15.23
CA PHE A 177 5.36 5.98 14.78
C PHE A 177 4.93 6.86 15.96
N PRO A 178 4.98 8.20 15.85
CA PRO A 178 4.51 9.09 16.91
C PRO A 178 3.04 8.85 17.25
N ASP A 179 2.78 8.66 18.54
CA ASP A 179 1.44 8.45 19.05
C ASP A 179 0.68 9.78 19.28
N GLN A 180 -0.61 9.80 18.96
CA GLN A 180 -1.46 11.00 19.04
C GLN A 180 -2.00 11.31 20.45
N PHE A 181 -1.98 10.31 21.33
CA PHE A 181 -2.48 10.32 22.70
C PHE A 181 -1.33 10.54 23.72
N GLU A 182 -0.09 10.24 23.35
CA GLU A 182 1.08 10.56 24.15
C GLU A 182 1.32 12.07 24.27
N THR A 183 1.11 12.60 25.48
CA THR A 183 1.31 14.03 25.80
C THR A 183 2.78 14.47 25.70
N THR A 184 3.74 13.55 25.89
CA THR A 184 5.18 13.78 25.73
C THR A 184 5.61 13.98 24.28
N SER A 185 4.82 13.52 23.31
CA SER A 185 5.09 13.69 21.88
C SER A 185 4.87 15.14 21.40
N ARG A 186 4.15 15.97 22.19
CA ARG A 186 4.03 17.42 21.94
C ARG A 186 5.32 18.20 22.25
N SER A 187 6.24 17.62 23.02
CA SER A 187 7.57 18.17 23.30
C SER A 187 8.69 17.53 22.47
N GLY A 188 8.32 16.84 21.38
CA GLY A 188 9.24 16.07 20.55
C GLY A 188 9.52 14.73 21.19
N ALA A 189 8.82 13.68 20.74
CA ALA A 189 9.37 12.33 20.80
C ALA A 189 10.83 12.46 20.34
N SER A 190 11.79 12.06 21.18
CA SER A 190 13.19 12.26 20.83
C SER A 190 13.40 11.55 19.49
N VAL A 191 13.72 12.33 18.45
CA VAL A 191 14.00 11.81 17.10
C VAL A 191 15.07 10.70 17.16
N GLN A 192 15.86 10.65 18.25
CA GLN A 192 16.80 9.60 18.58
C GLN A 192 16.22 8.19 18.71
N ASN A 193 14.94 8.00 19.04
CA ASN A 193 14.34 6.67 19.23
C ASN A 193 13.48 6.22 18.04
N ILE A 194 13.48 6.97 16.93
CA ILE A 194 12.75 6.62 15.71
C ILE A 194 13.69 5.84 14.79
N GLU A 195 13.27 4.65 14.40
CA GLU A 195 14.01 3.80 13.47
C GLU A 195 14.10 4.45 12.09
N PRO A 196 15.17 4.21 11.33
CA PRO A 196 15.38 4.85 10.03
C PRO A 196 14.25 4.52 9.04
N GLU A 197 13.66 3.33 9.11
CA GLU A 197 12.49 2.96 8.29
C GLU A 197 11.27 3.82 8.61
N THR A 198 10.95 3.98 9.91
CA THR A 198 9.85 4.82 10.38
C THR A 198 10.06 6.28 9.98
N LEU A 199 11.27 6.81 10.17
CA LEU A 199 11.61 8.18 9.83
C LEU A 199 11.50 8.46 8.33
N ALA A 200 11.93 7.50 7.50
CA ALA A 200 11.79 7.56 6.06
C ALA A 200 10.31 7.60 5.64
N MET A 201 9.47 6.73 6.20
CA MET A 201 8.03 6.71 5.93
C MET A 201 7.34 7.99 6.40
N MET A 202 7.68 8.51 7.59
CA MET A 202 7.15 9.78 8.08
C MET A 202 7.49 10.94 7.14
N SER A 203 8.74 11.00 6.67
CA SER A 203 9.19 12.03 5.72
C SER A 203 8.49 11.89 4.38
N PHE A 204 8.32 10.66 3.90
CA PHE A 204 7.58 10.36 2.67
C PHE A 204 6.12 10.80 2.77
N ILE A 205 5.43 10.53 3.88
CA ILE A 205 4.05 10.95 4.11
C ILE A 205 3.94 12.48 4.20
N LYS A 206 4.86 13.16 4.91
CA LYS A 206 4.81 14.62 5.09
C LYS A 206 5.07 15.40 3.80
N ASN A 207 5.92 14.86 2.93
CA ASN A 207 6.35 15.54 1.69
C ASN A 207 5.42 15.28 0.50
N ASN A 208 4.43 14.40 0.64
CA ASN A 208 3.54 14.00 -0.46
C ASN A 208 2.08 14.05 0.01
N PRO A 209 1.17 14.74 -0.72
CA PRO A 209 -0.23 14.88 -0.32
C PRO A 209 -1.06 13.61 -0.59
N PHE A 210 -0.74 12.51 0.11
CA PHE A 210 -1.51 11.27 0.06
C PHE A 210 -2.93 11.49 0.57
N VAL A 211 -3.92 11.14 -0.24
CA VAL A 211 -5.35 11.26 0.08
C VAL A 211 -5.88 10.00 0.75
N LEU A 212 -5.36 8.84 0.36
CA LEU A 212 -5.74 7.54 0.92
C LEU A 212 -4.50 6.64 1.01
N SER A 213 -4.51 5.74 2.00
CA SER A 213 -3.43 4.81 2.26
C SER A 213 -3.99 3.47 2.73
N GLY A 214 -3.36 2.38 2.35
CA GLY A 214 -3.55 1.07 2.96
C GLY A 214 -2.22 0.49 3.43
N ASN A 215 -2.24 -0.24 4.54
CA ASN A 215 -1.12 -1.08 4.95
C ASN A 215 -1.58 -2.54 5.05
N LEU A 216 -0.73 -3.49 4.62
CA LEU A 216 -1.09 -4.91 4.58
C LEU A 216 -0.29 -5.72 5.61
N HIS A 217 -1.02 -6.47 6.42
CA HIS A 217 -0.52 -7.32 7.50
C HIS A 217 -0.91 -8.80 7.31
N GLY A 218 -0.23 -9.67 8.05
CA GLY A 218 -0.53 -11.11 8.17
C GLY A 218 -1.15 -11.48 9.52
N GLY A 219 -1.46 -12.77 9.70
CA GLY A 219 -1.93 -13.34 10.98
C GLY A 219 -3.45 -13.36 11.18
N ALA A 220 -4.22 -12.49 10.51
CA ALA A 220 -5.69 -12.50 10.54
C ALA A 220 -6.28 -12.05 9.19
N ILE A 221 -7.58 -12.28 8.99
CA ILE A 221 -8.35 -11.78 7.84
C ILE A 221 -9.36 -10.77 8.36
N VAL A 222 -8.99 -9.50 8.33
CA VAL A 222 -9.79 -8.39 8.86
C VAL A 222 -9.44 -7.08 8.13
N ALA A 223 -10.42 -6.20 7.96
CA ALA A 223 -10.19 -4.81 7.57
C ALA A 223 -10.23 -3.93 8.83
N SER A 224 -9.05 -3.62 9.38
CA SER A 224 -8.93 -2.68 10.51
C SER A 224 -8.93 -1.24 9.99
N TYR A 225 -9.50 -0.32 10.77
CA TYR A 225 -9.48 1.11 10.49
C TYR A 225 -9.31 1.89 11.79
N PRO A 226 -8.77 3.13 11.74
CA PRO A 226 -8.48 3.90 12.94
C PRO A 226 -9.69 4.09 13.88
N PHE A 227 -9.47 4.17 15.19
CA PHE A 227 -8.17 4.23 15.86
C PHE A 227 -7.73 2.88 16.45
N ASP A 228 -6.41 2.63 16.46
CA ASP A 228 -5.80 1.41 17.04
C ASP A 228 -5.54 1.53 18.56
N ASP A 229 -5.69 2.73 19.14
CA ASP A 229 -5.59 3.00 20.58
C ASP A 229 -6.62 4.06 21.03
N SER A 230 -6.77 4.28 22.33
CA SER A 230 -7.67 5.26 22.92
C SER A 230 -7.13 5.89 24.21
N ASN A 231 -7.53 7.13 24.49
CA ASN A 231 -7.18 7.86 25.74
C ASN A 231 -7.83 7.28 27.03
N ILE A 232 -8.54 6.16 26.96
CA ILE A 232 -9.26 5.59 28.10
C ILE A 232 -8.37 4.55 28.74
N THR A 233 -7.81 4.87 29.91
CA THR A 233 -7.13 3.89 30.76
C THR A 233 -8.13 2.83 31.20
N SER A 234 -7.93 1.59 30.77
CA SER A 234 -8.63 0.40 31.31
C SER A 234 -8.14 0.07 32.72
#